data_AF-H0S9V8-F1
#
_entry.id   AF-H0S9V8-F1
#
_cell.length_a   1.000
_cell.length_b   1.000
_cell.length_c   1.000
_cell.angle_alpha   90.00
_cell.angle_beta   90.00
_cell.angle_gamma   90.00
#
_symmetry.space_group_name_H-M   'P 1'
#
loop_
_entity.id
_entity.type
_entity.pdbx_description
1 polymer ?
#
loop_
_entity_poly.entity_id
_entity_poly.type
_entity_poly.pdbx_seq_one_letter_code
_entity_poly.pdbx_strand_id
1 'polypeptide(L)'
;MTSAIIHANRLGLAVSVYLGKKMRDHARSTSSELTASADPDAPLVKLESQFLALVDELDGDVGNLADDDEYLTITDEAVLARLDPVERAIMETPAYTMTGLSVKARHLAYILSEYWEAPIGQLAWEGRAVRLLVEAICNVANAPLRIREP
;
A
#
# COMPACT_ATOMS: atom_id res chain seq x y z
N MET A 1 -10.90 8.64 22.23
CA MET A 1 -11.15 7.41 21.43
C MET A 1 -11.71 7.70 20.03
N THR A 2 -12.04 8.94 19.69
CA THR A 2 -12.65 9.31 18.39
C THR A 2 -11.66 9.83 17.34
N SER A 3 -10.39 10.08 17.70
CA SER A 3 -9.40 10.75 16.82
C SER A 3 -8.69 9.80 15.85
N ALA A 4 -8.37 8.56 16.28
CA ALA A 4 -7.64 7.59 15.46
C ALA A 4 -8.46 7.05 14.27
N ILE A 5 -9.79 7.03 14.40
CA ILE A 5 -10.72 6.59 13.35
C ILE A 5 -10.85 7.65 12.23
N ILE A 6 -10.54 8.91 12.53
CA ILE A 6 -10.61 10.01 11.56
C ILE A 6 -9.34 10.03 10.68
N HIS A 7 -8.17 9.63 11.20
CA HIS A 7 -6.91 9.61 10.44
C HIS A 7 -6.85 8.47 9.41
N ALA A 8 -7.25 7.25 9.78
CA ALA A 8 -7.30 6.11 8.86
C ALA A 8 -8.29 6.34 7.70
N ASN A 9 -9.42 6.99 7.96
CA ASN A 9 -10.39 7.36 6.93
C ASN A 9 -9.87 8.47 6.00
N ARG A 10 -8.98 9.35 6.45
CA ARG A 10 -8.46 10.45 5.63
C ARG A 10 -7.40 9.98 4.63
N LEU A 11 -6.63 8.95 4.99
CA LEU A 11 -5.62 8.31 4.14
C LEU A 11 -6.26 7.47 3.02
N GLY A 12 -7.29 6.67 3.31
CA GLY A 12 -8.00 5.87 2.30
C GLY A 12 -8.80 6.72 1.30
N LEU A 13 -9.39 7.84 1.73
CA LEU A 13 -10.17 8.74 0.86
C LEU A 13 -9.30 9.64 -0.04
N ALA A 14 -8.12 10.08 0.42
CA ALA A 14 -7.25 10.94 -0.38
C ALA A 14 -6.60 10.20 -1.56
N VAL A 15 -6.23 8.93 -1.37
CA VAL A 15 -5.57 8.10 -2.39
C VAL A 15 -6.60 7.57 -3.42
N SER A 16 -7.80 7.18 -2.98
CA SER A 16 -8.87 6.66 -3.85
C SER A 16 -9.42 7.70 -4.84
N VAL A 17 -9.54 8.98 -4.43
CA VAL A 17 -10.07 10.06 -5.30
C VAL A 17 -9.09 10.46 -6.41
N TYR A 18 -7.78 10.23 -6.25
CA TYR A 18 -6.77 10.59 -7.24
C TYR A 18 -6.57 9.53 -8.34
N LEU A 19 -6.74 8.24 -8.00
CA LEU A 19 -6.51 7.10 -8.91
C LEU A 19 -7.65 6.88 -9.93
N GLY A 20 -8.88 7.29 -9.63
CA GLY A 20 -10.04 7.10 -10.52
C GLY A 20 -10.04 7.94 -11.80
N LYS A 21 -9.16 8.95 -11.94
CA LYS A 21 -9.26 9.95 -13.01
C LYS A 21 -8.31 9.76 -14.20
N LYS A 22 -7.33 8.84 -14.13
CA LYS A 22 -6.21 8.78 -15.10
C LYS A 22 -5.97 7.43 -15.78
N MET A 23 -6.85 6.44 -15.63
CA MET A 23 -6.75 5.14 -16.33
C MET A 23 -7.24 5.16 -17.80
N ARG A 24 -7.09 6.26 -18.54
CA ARG A 24 -7.50 6.32 -19.95
C ARG A 24 -6.38 6.43 -20.97
N ASP A 25 -5.16 6.71 -20.54
CA ASP A 25 -4.12 7.06 -21.48
C ASP A 25 -2.81 6.34 -21.13
N HIS A 26 -2.41 5.46 -22.05
CA HIS A 26 -1.04 5.04 -22.40
C HIS A 26 -0.73 3.54 -22.24
N ALA A 27 -1.02 2.82 -23.33
CA ALA A 27 -0.27 1.64 -23.72
C ALA A 27 0.93 2.05 -24.59
N ARG A 28 2.17 1.82 -24.15
CA ARG A 28 3.25 1.42 -25.07
C ARG A 28 4.47 0.80 -24.37
N SER A 29 4.76 -0.41 -24.86
CA SER A 29 5.92 -1.29 -24.67
C SER A 29 7.30 -0.62 -24.55
N THR A 30 8.19 -1.25 -23.78
CA THR A 30 9.58 -1.48 -24.20
C THR A 30 10.16 -2.75 -23.56
N SER A 31 10.86 -3.53 -24.38
CA SER A 31 11.63 -4.75 -24.05
C SER A 31 13.11 -4.44 -23.81
N SER A 32 13.82 -5.46 -23.29
CA SER A 32 15.29 -5.60 -23.16
C SER A 32 15.84 -5.11 -21.82
N GLU A 33 16.67 -5.85 -21.07
CA GLU A 33 17.94 -6.45 -21.51
C GLU A 33 18.43 -7.54 -20.52
N LEU A 34 19.00 -8.62 -21.05
CA LEU A 34 19.56 -9.76 -20.31
C LEU A 34 20.87 -9.38 -19.59
N THR A 35 20.86 -9.34 -18.25
CA THR A 35 22.07 -9.48 -17.42
C THR A 35 21.78 -10.39 -16.21
N ALA A 36 22.79 -11.18 -15.82
CA ALA A 36 22.84 -12.20 -14.76
C ALA A 36 21.62 -12.29 -13.83
N SER A 37 20.96 -13.46 -13.77
CA SER A 37 19.87 -13.94 -12.88
C SER A 37 19.61 -13.13 -11.59
N ALA A 38 19.35 -11.84 -11.75
CA ALA A 38 18.88 -10.95 -10.73
C ALA A 38 17.40 -11.26 -10.61
N ASP A 39 16.92 -11.43 -9.39
CA ASP A 39 15.50 -11.57 -9.13
C ASP A 39 14.77 -10.44 -9.89
N PRO A 40 13.92 -10.77 -10.88
CA PRO A 40 13.27 -9.76 -11.72
C PRO A 40 12.35 -8.85 -10.90
N ASP A 41 11.94 -9.28 -9.70
CA ASP A 41 11.11 -8.50 -8.78
C ASP A 41 11.92 -7.83 -7.66
N ALA A 42 13.26 -7.90 -7.68
CA ALA A 42 14.09 -7.18 -6.71
C ALA A 42 13.75 -5.67 -6.59
N PRO A 43 13.41 -4.94 -7.67
CA PRO A 43 12.93 -3.57 -7.56
C PRO A 43 11.66 -3.43 -6.73
N LEU A 44 10.69 -4.35 -6.88
CA LEU A 44 9.45 -4.35 -6.10
C LEU A 44 9.72 -4.59 -4.61
N VAL A 45 10.60 -5.53 -4.28
CA VAL A 45 10.97 -5.81 -2.87
C VAL A 45 11.66 -4.60 -2.23
N LYS A 46 12.52 -3.91 -2.99
CA LYS A 46 13.17 -2.68 -2.52
C LYS A 46 12.16 -1.57 -2.27
N LEU A 47 11.22 -1.37 -3.19
CA LEU A 47 10.17 -0.37 -3.06
C LEU A 47 9.25 -0.67 -1.87
N GLU A 48 8.89 -1.94 -1.66
CA GLU A 48 8.12 -2.36 -0.48
C GLU A 48 8.85 -2.02 0.81
N SER A 49 10.16 -2.26 0.88
CA SER A 49 10.96 -1.93 2.06
C SER A 49 10.99 -0.41 2.32
N GLN A 50 11.05 0.41 1.27
CA GLN A 50 10.96 1.86 1.38
C GLN A 50 9.58 2.32 1.85
N PHE A 51 8.53 1.72 1.32
CA PHE A 51 7.16 1.97 1.70
C PHE A 51 6.94 1.66 3.20
N LEU A 52 7.33 0.48 3.66
CA LEU A 52 7.19 0.07 5.06
C LEU A 52 7.96 1.01 6.01
N ALA A 53 9.17 1.43 5.64
CA ALA A 53 9.94 2.37 6.44
C ALA A 53 9.25 3.74 6.59
N LEU A 54 8.55 4.22 5.54
CA LEU A 54 7.77 5.46 5.59
C LEU A 54 6.49 5.30 6.40
N VAL A 55 5.83 4.13 6.33
CA VAL A 55 4.66 3.83 7.18
C VAL A 55 5.06 3.75 8.66
N ASP A 56 6.20 3.11 8.97
CA ASP A 56 6.73 3.07 10.34
C ASP A 56 7.09 4.48 10.85
N GLU A 57 7.59 5.38 9.98
CA GLU A 57 7.84 6.80 10.31
C GLU A 57 6.53 7.51 10.70
N LEU A 58 5.44 7.28 9.95
CA LEU A 58 4.11 7.84 10.24
C LEU A 58 3.52 7.29 11.55
N ASP A 59 3.68 5.99 11.83
CA ASP A 59 3.18 5.36 13.05
C ASP A 59 4.00 5.73 14.30
N GLY A 60 5.29 6.05 14.13
CA GLY A 60 6.22 6.38 15.22
C GLY A 60 5.98 7.72 15.90
N ASP A 61 5.46 8.72 15.17
CA ASP A 61 5.24 10.07 15.68
C ASP A 61 4.00 10.21 16.59
N VAL A 62 3.09 9.22 16.59
CA VAL A 62 1.91 9.18 17.47
C VAL A 62 2.30 8.97 18.96
N GLY A 63 3.53 8.53 19.25
CA GLY A 63 4.01 8.23 20.60
C GLY A 63 4.68 9.38 21.36
N ASN A 64 4.97 10.50 20.71
CA ASN A 64 5.79 11.58 21.28
C ASN A 64 4.94 12.85 21.54
N LEU A 65 3.85 12.69 22.29
CA LEU A 65 2.90 13.76 22.61
C LEU A 65 3.44 14.69 23.70
N ALA A 66 4.38 15.54 23.32
CA ALA A 66 4.65 16.81 23.97
C ALA A 66 4.76 17.91 22.90
N ASP A 67 3.67 18.66 22.78
CA ASP A 67 3.53 19.99 22.17
C ASP A 67 3.57 20.13 20.63
N ASP A 68 2.54 20.85 20.14
CA ASP A 68 2.27 21.41 18.80
C ASP A 68 1.66 20.53 17.69
N ASP A 69 0.32 20.55 17.65
CA ASP A 69 -0.59 20.02 16.61
C ASP A 69 -0.24 20.53 15.18
N GLU A 70 0.35 21.72 15.06
CA GLU A 70 0.78 22.29 13.78
C GLU A 70 2.06 21.63 13.23
N TYR A 71 2.98 21.19 14.10
CA TYR A 71 4.20 20.49 13.66
C TYR A 71 3.92 19.04 13.26
N LEU A 72 3.01 18.36 13.97
CA LEU A 72 2.57 17.00 13.64
C LEU A 72 1.89 16.92 12.27
N THR A 73 1.11 17.94 11.90
CA THR A 73 0.47 17.96 10.57
C THR A 73 1.48 18.20 9.44
N ILE A 74 2.52 19.01 9.67
CA ILE A 74 3.59 19.26 8.69
C ILE A 74 4.47 18.02 8.49
N THR A 75 4.79 17.28 9.56
CA THR A 75 5.58 16.05 9.47
C THR A 75 4.81 14.95 8.72
N ASP A 76 3.53 14.77 9.02
CA ASP A 76 2.66 13.82 8.33
C ASP A 76 2.53 14.15 6.83
N GLU A 77 2.26 15.41 6.48
CA GLU A 77 2.17 15.84 5.08
C GLU A 77 3.48 15.62 4.31
N ALA A 78 4.63 15.84 4.95
CA ALA A 78 5.93 15.60 4.35
C ALA A 78 6.20 14.09 4.12
N VAL A 79 5.80 13.23 5.05
CA VAL A 79 5.90 11.77 4.90
C VAL A 79 4.95 11.28 3.80
N LEU A 80 3.71 11.80 3.73
CA LEU A 80 2.75 11.48 2.68
C LEU A 80 3.25 11.90 1.28
N ALA A 81 3.89 13.06 1.17
CA ALA A 81 4.51 13.50 -0.08
C ALA A 81 5.64 12.56 -0.55
N ARG A 82 6.32 11.88 0.39
CA ARG A 82 7.34 10.86 0.10
C ARG A 82 6.74 9.49 -0.21
N LEU A 83 5.57 9.17 0.33
CA LEU A 83 4.84 7.93 0.04
C LEU A 83 4.34 7.88 -1.41
N ASP A 84 3.68 8.94 -1.90
CA ASP A 84 3.08 8.98 -3.25
C ASP A 84 4.00 8.46 -4.38
N PRO A 85 5.27 8.92 -4.52
CA PRO A 85 6.15 8.41 -5.57
C PRO A 85 6.52 6.93 -5.38
N VAL A 86 6.59 6.43 -4.15
CA VAL A 86 6.89 5.02 -3.86
C VAL A 86 5.69 4.14 -4.22
N GLU A 87 4.48 4.53 -3.81
CA GLU A 87 3.25 3.80 -4.15
C GLU A 87 3.06 3.71 -5.67
N ARG A 88 3.26 4.84 -6.37
CA ARG A 88 3.22 4.89 -7.83
C ARG A 88 4.24 3.94 -8.46
N ALA A 89 5.48 3.95 -7.97
CA ALA A 89 6.52 3.06 -8.46
C ALA A 89 6.19 1.57 -8.20
N ILE A 90 5.61 1.23 -7.05
CA ILE A 90 5.13 -0.14 -6.75
C ILE A 90 4.06 -0.54 -7.77
N MET A 91 3.11 0.34 -8.05
CA MET A 91 2.00 0.04 -8.98
C MET A 91 2.47 -0.07 -10.44
N GLU A 92 3.37 0.81 -10.88
CA GLU A 92 3.90 0.85 -12.24
C GLU A 92 4.91 -0.26 -12.54
N THR A 93 5.69 -0.70 -11.55
CA THR A 93 6.68 -1.76 -11.74
C THR A 93 5.98 -3.10 -11.98
N PRO A 94 6.23 -3.82 -13.08
CA PRO A 94 5.63 -5.13 -13.31
C PRO A 94 6.07 -6.16 -12.27
N ALA A 95 5.21 -7.13 -11.97
CA ALA A 95 5.54 -8.29 -11.16
C ALA A 95 5.67 -9.53 -12.06
N TYR A 96 6.79 -10.24 -11.97
CA TYR A 96 7.11 -11.41 -12.79
C TYR A 96 7.07 -12.73 -12.02
N THR A 97 7.08 -12.67 -10.69
CA THR A 97 7.05 -13.83 -9.79
C THR A 97 5.97 -13.69 -8.73
N MET A 98 5.74 -14.76 -7.97
CA MET A 98 4.85 -14.72 -6.80
C MET A 98 5.34 -13.72 -5.75
N THR A 99 6.65 -13.49 -5.64
CA THR A 99 7.22 -12.49 -4.72
C THR A 99 6.74 -11.09 -5.09
N GLY A 100 6.92 -10.65 -6.34
CA GLY A 100 6.46 -9.34 -6.79
C GLY A 100 4.93 -9.21 -6.74
N LEU A 101 4.19 -10.29 -7.02
CA LEU A 101 2.74 -10.27 -6.92
C LEU A 101 2.28 -10.10 -5.46
N SER A 102 2.99 -10.72 -4.51
CA SER A 102 2.72 -10.56 -3.07
C SER A 102 2.99 -9.14 -2.58
N VAL A 103 4.01 -8.45 -3.10
CA VAL A 103 4.27 -7.04 -2.80
C VAL A 103 3.05 -6.19 -3.20
N LYS A 104 2.58 -6.36 -4.44
CA LYS A 104 1.41 -5.62 -4.93
C LYS A 104 0.13 -5.98 -4.15
N ALA A 105 -0.05 -7.24 -3.79
CA ALA A 105 -1.21 -7.67 -3.00
C ALA A 105 -1.22 -7.04 -1.61
N ARG A 106 -0.07 -7.05 -0.90
CA ARG A 106 0.05 -6.41 0.42
C ARG A 106 -0.14 -4.89 0.31
N HIS A 107 0.40 -4.27 -0.73
CA HIS A 107 0.19 -2.84 -0.98
C HIS A 107 -1.27 -2.50 -1.27
N LEU A 108 -1.98 -3.32 -2.06
CA LEU A 108 -3.41 -3.16 -2.31
C LEU A 108 -4.23 -3.25 -1.02
N ALA A 109 -3.86 -4.17 -0.13
CA ALA A 109 -4.52 -4.35 1.14
C ALA A 109 -4.28 -3.18 2.11
N TYR A 110 -3.16 -2.47 1.97
CA TYR A 110 -2.94 -1.20 2.66
C TYR A 110 -3.83 -0.09 2.11
N ILE A 111 -3.90 0.07 0.77
CA ILE A 111 -4.72 1.12 0.13
C ILE A 111 -6.22 0.92 0.43
N LEU A 112 -6.67 -0.33 0.43
CA LEU A 112 -8.07 -0.72 0.66
C LEU A 112 -8.25 -1.31 2.07
N SER A 113 -7.62 -0.68 3.07
CA SER A 113 -7.61 -1.18 4.44
C SER A 113 -9.02 -1.36 5.00
N GLU A 114 -10.01 -0.60 4.53
CA GLU A 114 -11.41 -0.70 4.95
C GLU A 114 -12.02 -2.09 4.70
N TYR A 115 -11.46 -2.88 3.78
CA TYR A 115 -11.91 -4.27 3.54
C TYR A 115 -11.42 -5.26 4.60
N TRP A 116 -10.44 -4.87 5.42
CA TRP A 116 -9.95 -5.65 6.55
C TRP A 116 -10.57 -5.26 7.89
N GLU A 117 -11.17 -4.07 7.99
CA GLU A 117 -11.80 -3.56 9.22
C GLU A 117 -13.13 -4.25 9.60
N ALA A 118 -13.71 -5.02 8.69
CA ALA A 118 -14.96 -5.75 8.93
C ALA A 118 -14.81 -7.26 8.67
N PRO A 119 -15.62 -8.11 9.33
CA PRO A 119 -15.71 -9.52 8.97
C PRO A 119 -16.07 -9.71 7.49
N ILE A 120 -15.44 -10.68 6.82
CA ILE A 120 -15.62 -10.91 5.37
C ILE A 120 -17.08 -11.13 4.94
N GLY A 121 -17.92 -11.65 5.84
CA GLY A 121 -19.36 -11.84 5.61
C GLY A 121 -20.15 -10.53 5.51
N GLN A 122 -19.61 -9.43 6.04
CA GLN A 122 -20.24 -8.10 6.06
C GLN A 122 -19.77 -7.21 4.90
N LEU A 123 -18.71 -7.61 4.18
CA LEU A 123 -18.25 -6.90 3.00
C LEU A 123 -19.22 -7.07 1.82
N ALA A 124 -19.35 -6.00 1.04
CA ALA A 124 -19.92 -6.07 -0.30
C ALA A 124 -19.14 -7.05 -1.19
N TRP A 125 -19.75 -7.47 -2.30
CA TRP A 125 -19.18 -8.46 -3.20
C TRP A 125 -17.77 -8.07 -3.68
N GLU A 126 -17.56 -6.80 -4.04
CA GLU A 126 -16.30 -6.25 -4.52
C GLU A 126 -15.21 -6.35 -3.45
N GLY A 127 -15.50 -5.91 -2.23
CA GLY A 127 -14.56 -5.99 -1.11
C GLY A 127 -14.22 -7.43 -0.74
N ARG A 128 -15.20 -8.33 -0.79
CA ARG A 128 -14.98 -9.77 -0.60
C ARG A 128 -14.08 -10.36 -1.68
N ALA A 129 -14.32 -10.02 -2.95
CA ALA A 129 -13.52 -10.54 -4.06
C ALA A 129 -12.07 -10.07 -3.97
N VAL A 130 -11.84 -8.79 -3.66
CA VAL A 130 -10.50 -8.23 -3.46
C VAL A 130 -9.80 -8.91 -2.28
N ARG A 131 -10.47 -9.02 -1.13
CA ARG A 131 -9.89 -9.64 0.07
C ARG A 131 -9.49 -11.09 -0.16
N LEU A 132 -10.37 -11.90 -0.75
CA LEU A 132 -10.09 -13.29 -1.06
C LEU A 132 -8.90 -13.45 -2.03
N LEU A 133 -8.81 -12.58 -3.05
CA LEU A 133 -7.71 -12.62 -4.01
C LEU A 133 -6.37 -12.27 -3.37
N VAL A 134 -6.34 -11.20 -2.58
CA VAL A 134 -5.14 -10.76 -1.86
C VAL A 134 -4.68 -11.84 -0.88
N GLU A 135 -5.59 -12.38 -0.05
CA GLU A 135 -5.27 -13.44 0.91
C GLU A 135 -4.73 -14.68 0.20
N ALA A 136 -5.33 -15.09 -0.92
CA ALA A 136 -4.85 -16.22 -1.72
C ALA A 136 -3.43 -15.99 -2.28
N ILE A 137 -3.15 -14.82 -2.84
CA ILE A 137 -1.82 -14.46 -3.35
C ILE A 137 -0.78 -14.52 -2.23
N CYS A 138 -1.07 -13.86 -1.10
CA CYS A 138 -0.18 -13.79 0.05
C CYS A 138 0.11 -15.18 0.65
N ASN A 139 -0.91 -16.04 0.72
CA ASN A 139 -0.78 -17.42 1.20
C ASN A 139 0.12 -18.25 0.27
N VAL A 140 -0.08 -18.18 -1.06
CA VAL A 140 0.75 -18.92 -2.03
C VAL A 140 2.20 -18.41 -1.99
N ALA A 141 2.41 -17.12 -1.79
CA ALA A 141 3.73 -16.52 -1.69
C ALA A 141 4.43 -16.77 -0.33
N ASN A 142 3.77 -17.41 0.64
CA ASN A 142 4.23 -17.51 2.03
C ASN A 142 4.62 -16.15 2.65
N ALA A 143 3.89 -15.09 2.26
CA ALA A 143 4.12 -13.72 2.68
C ALA A 143 2.82 -13.17 3.30
N PRO A 144 2.51 -13.52 4.57
CA PRO A 144 1.23 -13.17 5.19
C PRO A 144 1.06 -11.65 5.32
N LEU A 145 -0.20 -11.20 5.24
CA LEU A 145 -0.57 -9.81 5.51
C LEU A 145 -0.25 -9.46 6.97
N ARG A 146 0.31 -8.27 7.18
CA ARG A 146 0.51 -7.69 8.51
C ARG A 146 -0.51 -6.58 8.76
N ILE A 147 -1.77 -6.87 8.47
CA ILE A 147 -2.87 -5.93 8.70
C ILE A 147 -3.54 -6.34 10.01
N ARG A 148 -3.98 -5.34 10.78
CA ARG A 148 -4.71 -5.58 12.03
C ARG A 148 -5.98 -6.38 11.70
N GLU A 149 -6.14 -7.55 12.32
CA GLU A 149 -7.42 -8.24 12.27
C GLU A 149 -8.43 -7.51 13.16
N PRO A 150 -9.72 -7.47 12.78
CA PRO A 150 -10.77 -6.79 13.52
C PRO A 150 -11.07 -7.43 14.89
#